data_AF-A0A453KDV4-F1
#
_entry.id   AF-A0A453KDV4-F1
#
_cell.length_a   1.000
_cell.length_b   1.000
_cell.length_c   1.000
_cell.angle_alpha   90.00
_cell.angle_beta   90.00
_cell.angle_gamma   90.00
#
_symmetry.space_group_name_H-M   'P 1'
#
loop_
_entity.id
_entity.type
_entity.pdbx_description
1 polymer ?
#
loop_
_entity_poly.entity_id
_entity_poly.type
_entity_poly.pdbx_seq_one_letter_code
_entity_poly.pdbx_strand_id
1 'polypeptide(L)'
;MDDPRESANVPQKVYDMVTERTQARIRRDCDTANTLRNTIDEAGYKIMIRSGSEILARKYRIRMRGIDAPELKMTYGKESKDALVKLIGEKSTRIYVYEQDQFGRYVGDIYCDSVFIQEQMLKNGHAWHFKNYDSRQEFSECSGRERQELHAKGFGR
;
A
#
# COMPACT_ATOMS: atom_id res chain seq x y z
N MET A 1 -18.05 -18.74 6.29
CA MET A 1 -17.08 -18.65 5.16
C MET A 1 -15.72 -18.56 5.80
N ASP A 2 -15.03 -19.69 5.87
CA ASP A 2 -13.69 -19.77 6.44
C ASP A 2 -12.74 -18.95 5.56
N ASP A 3 -12.22 -17.85 6.10
CA ASP A 3 -11.15 -17.09 5.48
C ASP A 3 -9.87 -17.92 5.69
N PRO A 4 -9.30 -18.59 4.66
CA PRO A 4 -8.08 -19.35 4.84
C PRO A 4 -6.99 -18.37 5.26
N ARG A 5 -6.55 -18.50 6.51
CA ARG A 5 -5.48 -17.66 7.08
C ARG A 5 -4.34 -17.59 6.06
N GLU A 6 -3.92 -16.38 5.69
CA GLU A 6 -2.85 -16.13 4.72
C GLU A 6 -1.59 -17.00 4.94
N SER A 7 -1.32 -17.40 6.19
CA SER A 7 -0.26 -18.35 6.55
C SER A 7 -0.34 -19.70 5.82
N ALA A 8 -1.53 -20.20 5.52
CA ALA A 8 -1.72 -21.48 4.82
C ALA A 8 -1.36 -21.41 3.33
N ASN A 9 -1.30 -20.19 2.76
CA ASN A 9 -1.00 -19.97 1.35
C ASN A 9 0.48 -19.61 1.08
N VAL A 10 1.33 -19.64 2.11
CA VAL A 10 2.75 -19.35 1.98
C VAL A 10 3.48 -20.56 1.40
N PRO A 11 4.21 -20.43 0.28
CA PRO A 11 4.96 -21.54 -0.31
C PRO A 11 6.05 -22.08 0.63
N GLN A 12 6.26 -23.39 0.65
CA GLN A 12 7.26 -24.05 1.50
C GLN A 12 8.67 -23.43 1.34
N LYS A 13 9.07 -23.12 0.10
CA LYS A 13 10.34 -22.45 -0.20
C LYS A 13 10.53 -21.14 0.59
N VAL A 14 9.46 -20.38 0.83
CA VAL A 14 9.53 -19.12 1.59
C VAL A 14 9.74 -19.42 3.08
N TYR A 15 9.09 -20.44 3.63
CA TYR A 15 9.34 -20.88 5.00
C TYR A 15 10.79 -21.33 5.22
N ASP A 16 11.35 -22.08 4.26
CA ASP A 16 12.72 -22.56 4.33
C ASP A 16 13.70 -21.37 4.34
N MET A 17 13.51 -20.38 3.45
CA MET A 17 14.32 -19.15 3.41
C MET A 17 14.25 -18.36 4.72
N VAL A 18 13.07 -18.25 5.36
CA VAL A 18 12.91 -17.55 6.65
C VAL A 18 13.64 -18.30 7.77
N THR A 19 13.56 -19.63 7.77
CA THR A 19 14.24 -20.49 8.74
C THR A 19 15.75 -20.38 8.58
N GLU A 20 16.25 -20.49 7.35
CA GLU A 20 17.68 -20.37 7.03
C GLU A 20 18.22 -18.98 7.41
N ARG A 21 17.46 -17.92 7.13
CA ARG A 21 17.82 -16.55 7.55
C ARG A 21 17.95 -16.46 9.06
N THR A 22 17.03 -17.07 9.79
CA THR A 22 17.07 -17.09 11.26
C THR A 22 18.33 -17.80 11.76
N GLN A 23 18.68 -18.93 11.16
CA GLN A 23 19.93 -19.64 11.46
C GLN A 23 21.18 -18.85 11.09
N ALA A 24 21.19 -18.14 9.96
CA ALA A 24 22.29 -17.24 9.58
C ALA A 24 22.50 -16.13 10.62
N ARG A 25 21.41 -15.53 11.13
CA ARG A 25 21.49 -14.52 12.19
C ARG A 25 22.01 -15.08 13.51
N ILE A 26 21.62 -16.30 13.89
CA ILE A 26 22.17 -17.00 15.08
C ILE A 26 23.67 -17.23 14.91
N ARG A 27 24.11 -17.63 13.71
CA ARG A 27 25.53 -17.80 13.34
C ARG A 27 26.29 -16.48 13.16
N ARG A 28 25.63 -15.31 13.33
CA ARG A 28 26.17 -13.96 13.07
C ARG A 28 26.65 -13.75 11.64
N ASP A 29 26.11 -14.51 10.70
CA ASP A 29 26.34 -14.34 9.26
C ASP A 29 25.33 -13.34 8.71
N CYS A 30 25.74 -12.08 8.70
CA CYS A 30 24.92 -10.97 8.23
C CYS A 30 24.75 -10.96 6.71
N ASP A 31 25.71 -11.45 5.94
CA ASP A 31 25.69 -11.41 4.48
C ASP A 31 24.67 -12.39 3.91
N THR A 32 24.69 -13.63 4.42
CA THR A 32 23.68 -14.64 4.09
C THR A 32 22.29 -14.18 4.55
N ALA A 33 22.17 -13.61 5.75
CA ALA A 33 20.89 -13.11 6.26
C ALA A 33 20.32 -11.95 5.41
N ASN A 34 21.19 -11.06 4.91
CA ASN A 34 20.80 -9.95 4.03
C ASN A 34 20.39 -10.46 2.64
N THR A 35 21.13 -11.41 2.09
CA THR A 35 20.83 -12.05 0.80
C THR A 35 19.46 -12.71 0.84
N LEU A 36 19.23 -13.57 1.84
CA LEU A 36 17.94 -14.23 2.03
C LEU A 36 16.80 -13.24 2.25
N ARG A 37 17.03 -12.13 2.96
CA ARG A 37 16.02 -11.07 3.11
C ARG A 37 15.63 -10.48 1.77
N ASN A 38 16.58 -10.23 0.87
CA ASN A 38 16.30 -9.67 -0.45
C ASN A 38 15.53 -10.69 -1.30
N THR A 39 15.93 -11.96 -1.27
CA THR A 39 15.20 -13.04 -1.98
C THR A 39 13.77 -13.21 -1.48
N ILE A 40 13.52 -13.01 -0.18
CA ILE A 40 12.18 -13.01 0.40
C ILE A 40 11.34 -11.81 -0.11
N ASP A 41 11.93 -10.61 -0.22
CA ASP A 41 11.23 -9.43 -0.79
C ASP A 41 10.90 -9.63 -2.28
N GLU A 42 11.83 -10.20 -3.04
CA GLU A 42 11.63 -10.56 -4.45
C GLU A 42 10.52 -11.62 -4.62
N ALA A 43 10.41 -12.56 -3.69
CA ALA A 43 9.31 -13.53 -3.64
C ALA A 43 7.95 -12.91 -3.25
N GLY A 44 7.91 -11.60 -2.96
CA GLY A 44 6.68 -10.88 -2.61
C GLY A 44 6.32 -11.00 -1.13
N TYR A 45 7.28 -11.28 -0.25
CA TYR A 45 7.08 -11.38 1.19
C TYR A 45 7.99 -10.41 1.93
N LYS A 46 7.60 -10.01 3.14
CA LYS A 46 8.36 -9.09 3.96
C LYS A 46 8.34 -9.55 5.40
N ILE A 47 9.53 -9.63 6.00
CA ILE A 47 9.65 -9.86 7.44
C ILE A 47 9.49 -8.52 8.15
N MET A 48 8.50 -8.43 9.03
CA MET A 48 8.21 -7.28 9.87
C MET A 48 8.42 -7.65 11.33
N ILE A 49 8.78 -6.69 12.16
CA ILE A 49 8.84 -6.88 13.62
C ILE A 49 7.62 -6.21 14.21
N ARG A 50 6.78 -6.97 14.91
CA ARG A 50 5.63 -6.44 15.65
C ARG A 50 5.67 -6.98 17.07
N SER A 51 5.63 -6.09 18.05
CA SER A 51 5.69 -6.44 19.48
C SER A 51 6.85 -7.37 19.86
N GLY A 52 8.03 -7.15 19.25
CA GLY A 52 9.23 -7.97 19.49
C GLY A 52 9.27 -9.34 18.78
N SER A 53 8.21 -9.71 18.06
CA SER A 53 8.15 -10.95 17.27
C SER A 53 8.33 -10.68 15.77
N GLU A 54 9.06 -11.56 15.09
CA GLU A 54 9.16 -11.54 13.62
C GLU A 54 7.91 -12.15 12.99
N ILE A 55 7.28 -11.38 12.11
CA ILE A 55 6.09 -11.79 11.37
C ILE A 55 6.45 -11.77 9.88
N LEU A 56 6.20 -12.89 9.21
CA LEU A 56 6.24 -12.95 7.75
C LEU A 56 4.91 -12.44 7.20
N ALA A 57 4.95 -11.40 6.39
CA ALA A 57 3.77 -10.79 5.75
C ALA A 57 3.90 -10.86 4.22
N ARG A 58 2.79 -11.12 3.53
CA ARG A 58 2.74 -11.03 2.06
C ARG A 58 2.58 -9.58 1.61
N LYS A 59 3.30 -9.21 0.55
CA LYS A 59 3.31 -7.86 -0.02
C LYS A 59 2.27 -7.79 -1.14
N TYR A 60 1.27 -6.93 -0.94
CA TYR A 60 0.24 -6.64 -1.93
C TYR A 60 0.46 -5.25 -2.54
N ARG A 61 0.29 -5.13 -3.86
CA ARG A 61 0.29 -3.85 -4.57
C ARG A 61 -1.15 -3.46 -4.85
N ILE A 62 -1.57 -2.32 -4.32
CA ILE A 62 -2.97 -1.90 -4.33
C ILE A 62 -3.05 -0.48 -4.89
N ARG A 63 -3.92 -0.28 -5.89
CA ARG A 63 -4.29 1.00 -6.46
C ARG A 63 -5.63 1.42 -5.88
N MET A 64 -5.67 2.59 -5.24
CA MET A 64 -6.91 3.17 -4.74
C MET A 64 -7.80 3.55 -5.93
N ARG A 65 -9.04 3.06 -5.94
CA ARG A 65 -9.98 3.31 -7.02
C ARG A 65 -10.50 4.75 -6.95
N GLY A 66 -10.69 5.39 -8.10
CA GLY A 66 -11.33 6.70 -8.20
C GLY A 66 -10.49 7.91 -7.75
N ILE A 67 -9.28 7.70 -7.23
CA ILE A 67 -8.39 8.80 -6.83
C ILE A 67 -7.00 8.65 -7.47
N ASP A 68 -6.36 9.78 -7.71
CA ASP A 68 -4.98 9.85 -8.18
C ASP A 68 -4.16 10.73 -7.24
N ALA A 69 -3.02 10.21 -6.77
CA ALA A 69 -2.15 10.91 -5.83
C ALA A 69 -0.89 11.39 -6.57
N PRO A 70 -0.30 12.55 -6.19
CA PRO A 70 0.92 13.02 -6.82
C PRO A 70 2.03 11.99 -6.71
N GLU A 71 2.78 11.81 -7.78
CA GLU A 71 3.95 10.95 -7.73
C GLU A 71 4.96 11.48 -6.72
N LEU A 72 5.76 10.59 -6.12
CA LEU A 72 6.71 10.96 -5.06
C LEU A 72 7.69 12.08 -5.47
N LYS A 73 8.02 12.18 -6.76
CA LYS A 73 8.93 13.20 -7.31
C LYS A 73 8.24 14.52 -7.63
N MET A 74 6.91 14.56 -7.63
CA MET A 74 6.13 15.77 -7.87
C MET A 74 6.03 16.61 -6.60
N THR A 75 5.75 17.90 -6.77
CA THR A 75 5.36 18.77 -5.65
C THR A 75 4.15 18.17 -4.95
N TYR A 76 4.18 18.10 -3.61
CA TYR A 76 3.16 17.46 -2.76
C TYR A 76 3.15 15.92 -2.75
N GLY A 77 4.05 15.26 -3.48
CA GLY A 77 4.16 13.80 -3.49
C GLY A 77 4.53 13.20 -2.14
N LYS A 78 5.49 13.83 -1.45
CA LYS A 78 5.92 13.41 -0.11
C LYS A 78 4.82 13.64 0.91
N GLU A 79 4.16 14.79 0.86
CA GLU A 79 3.08 15.18 1.75
C GLU A 79 1.87 14.25 1.62
N SER A 80 1.52 13.87 0.38
CA SER A 80 0.46 12.88 0.12
C SER A 80 0.80 11.52 0.71
N LYS A 81 2.05 11.05 0.52
CA LYS A 81 2.52 9.79 1.12
C LYS A 81 2.46 9.85 2.65
N ASP A 82 2.97 10.91 3.26
CA ASP A 82 3.04 11.05 4.71
C ASP A 82 1.63 11.11 5.32
N ALA A 83 0.67 11.77 4.64
CA ALA A 83 -0.74 11.78 5.02
C ALA A 83 -1.36 10.37 4.99
N LEU A 84 -1.10 9.60 3.94
CA LEU A 84 -1.57 8.21 3.84
C LEU A 84 -1.00 7.34 4.96
N VAL A 85 0.31 7.45 5.22
CA VAL A 85 0.98 6.72 6.30
C VAL A 85 0.38 7.11 7.66
N LYS A 86 0.03 8.38 7.88
CA LYS A 86 -0.61 8.82 9.12
C LYS A 86 -2.03 8.27 9.28
N LEU A 87 -2.78 8.11 8.18
CA LEU A 87 -4.16 7.60 8.21
C LEU A 87 -4.23 6.09 8.46
N ILE A 88 -3.34 5.32 7.83
CA ILE A 88 -3.40 3.86 7.80
C ILE A 88 -2.31 3.19 8.65
N GLY A 89 -1.21 3.90 8.94
CA GLY A 89 -0.03 3.35 9.60
C GLY A 89 -0.36 2.63 10.90
N GLU A 90 0.18 1.42 11.04
CA GLU A 90 0.04 0.54 12.22
C GLU A 90 -1.40 0.06 12.54
N LYS A 91 -2.38 0.43 11.73
CA LYS A 91 -3.80 0.09 11.92
C LYS A 91 -4.24 -1.09 11.05
N SER A 92 -5.28 -1.76 11.50
CA SER A 92 -5.92 -2.84 10.72
C SER A 92 -6.81 -2.24 9.65
N THR A 93 -6.56 -2.60 8.40
CA THR A 93 -7.23 -2.00 7.24
C THR A 93 -7.95 -3.08 6.46
N ARG A 94 -9.21 -2.80 6.07
CA ARG A 94 -9.99 -3.65 5.17
C ARG A 94 -9.94 -3.06 3.76
N ILE A 95 -9.72 -3.92 2.79
CA ILE A 95 -9.59 -3.53 1.39
C ILE A 95 -10.61 -4.32 0.58
N TYR A 96 -11.51 -3.60 -0.09
CA TYR A 96 -12.46 -4.18 -1.03
C TYR A 96 -11.85 -4.15 -2.42
N VAL A 97 -11.38 -5.30 -2.88
CA VAL A 97 -10.77 -5.47 -4.20
C VAL A 97 -11.86 -5.76 -5.23
N TYR A 98 -11.86 -5.00 -6.33
CA TYR A 98 -12.82 -5.15 -7.42
C TYR A 98 -12.23 -5.86 -8.63
N GLU A 99 -11.00 -5.52 -8.98
CA GLU A 99 -10.31 -6.04 -10.16
C GLU A 99 -8.79 -6.03 -9.94
N GLN A 100 -8.07 -6.67 -10.85
CA GLN A 100 -6.62 -6.55 -10.95
C GLN A 100 -6.29 -5.89 -12.28
N ASP A 101 -5.48 -4.82 -12.25
CA ASP A 101 -5.09 -4.13 -13.48
C ASP A 101 -4.00 -4.92 -14.25
N GLN A 102 -3.74 -4.51 -15.50
CA GLN A 102 -2.72 -5.11 -16.36
C GLN A 102 -1.28 -5.06 -15.79
N PHE A 103 -1.05 -4.23 -14.77
CA PHE A 103 0.24 -4.12 -14.07
C PHE A 103 0.31 -5.01 -12.82
N GLY A 104 -0.70 -5.87 -12.62
CA GLY A 104 -0.79 -6.80 -11.50
C GLY A 104 -1.18 -6.15 -10.18
N ARG A 105 -1.68 -4.91 -10.17
CA ARG A 105 -2.12 -4.23 -8.95
C ARG A 105 -3.59 -4.49 -8.70
N TYR A 106 -3.94 -4.76 -7.46
CA TYR A 106 -5.34 -4.85 -7.05
C TYR A 106 -5.95 -3.46 -7.02
N VAL A 107 -7.09 -3.27 -7.67
CA VAL A 107 -7.83 -2.01 -7.68
C VAL A 107 -8.94 -2.12 -6.65
N GLY A 108 -8.95 -1.24 -5.67
CA GLY A 108 -9.81 -1.41 -4.51
C GLY A 108 -10.09 -0.13 -3.73
N ASP A 109 -11.10 -0.27 -2.87
CA ASP A 109 -11.49 0.73 -1.88
C ASP A 109 -10.92 0.35 -0.51
N ILE A 110 -10.33 1.32 0.20
CA ILE A 110 -9.58 1.11 1.43
C ILE A 110 -10.32 1.74 2.60
N TYR A 111 -10.59 0.93 3.62
CA TYR A 111 -11.24 1.32 4.87
C TYR A 111 -10.34 1.03 6.06
N CYS A 112 -10.13 2.02 6.92
CA CYS A 112 -9.37 1.89 8.16
C CYS A 112 -10.24 2.36 9.32
N ASP A 113 -10.49 1.52 10.33
CA ASP A 113 -11.37 1.84 11.45
C ASP A 113 -12.75 2.41 11.02
N SER A 114 -13.36 1.84 9.98
CA SER A 114 -14.61 2.31 9.34
C SER A 114 -14.53 3.67 8.61
N VAL A 115 -13.34 4.28 8.53
CA VAL A 115 -13.09 5.51 7.77
C VAL A 115 -12.71 5.15 6.33
N PHE A 116 -13.36 5.78 5.37
CA PHE A 116 -13.02 5.64 3.96
C PHE A 116 -11.78 6.49 3.63
N ILE A 117 -10.66 5.84 3.35
CA ILE A 117 -9.36 6.51 3.25
C ILE A 117 -9.30 7.44 2.03
N GLN A 118 -9.88 7.02 0.90
CA GLN A 118 -9.85 7.80 -0.33
C GLN A 118 -10.55 9.15 -0.15
N GLU A 119 -11.68 9.18 0.56
CA GLU A 119 -12.38 10.42 0.88
C GLU A 119 -11.53 11.34 1.77
N GLN A 120 -10.83 10.81 2.78
CA GLN A 120 -9.94 11.61 3.62
C GLN A 120 -8.76 12.20 2.84
N MET A 121 -8.18 11.40 1.93
CA MET A 121 -7.09 11.85 1.05
C MET A 121 -7.54 13.00 0.14
N LEU A 122 -8.77 12.92 -0.39
CA LEU A 122 -9.35 13.99 -1.19
C LEU A 122 -9.65 15.23 -0.34
N LYS A 123 -10.33 15.08 0.81
CA LYS A 123 -10.71 16.19 1.71
C LYS A 123 -9.52 17.03 2.16
N ASN A 124 -8.39 16.37 2.39
CA ASN A 124 -7.15 17.02 2.81
C ASN A 124 -6.31 17.54 1.63
N GLY A 125 -6.77 17.40 0.38
CA GLY A 125 -6.07 17.86 -0.82
C GLY A 125 -4.78 17.10 -1.10
N HIS A 126 -4.73 15.82 -0.72
CA HIS A 126 -3.60 14.90 -0.94
C HIS A 126 -3.80 13.97 -2.14
N ALA A 127 -4.98 14.00 -2.75
CA ALA A 127 -5.29 13.29 -3.98
C ALA A 127 -6.26 14.11 -4.84
N TRP A 128 -6.41 13.73 -6.10
CA TRP A 128 -7.36 14.29 -7.05
C TRP A 128 -8.38 13.25 -7.47
N HIS A 129 -9.62 13.70 -7.66
CA HIS A 129 -10.70 12.90 -8.22
C HIS A 129 -10.96 13.33 -9.66
N PHE A 130 -10.85 12.39 -10.60
CA PHE A 130 -11.26 12.60 -11.99
C PHE A 130 -12.76 12.34 -12.14
N LYS A 131 -13.58 13.40 -12.03
CA LYS A 131 -15.05 13.36 -12.16
C LYS A 131 -15.57 12.72 -13.45
N ASN A 132 -14.74 12.62 -14.49
CA ASN A 132 -15.14 12.01 -15.77
C ASN A 132 -15.23 10.47 -15.70
N TYR A 133 -14.69 9.83 -14.66
CA TYR A 133 -14.63 8.36 -14.54
C TYR A 133 -15.44 7.80 -13.36
N ASP A 134 -15.86 8.63 -12.40
CA ASP A 134 -16.56 8.17 -11.21
C ASP A 134 -17.53 9.25 -10.69
N SER A 135 -18.81 8.89 -10.54
CA SER A 135 -19.93 9.78 -10.19
C SER A 135 -20.45 9.55 -8.77
N ARG A 136 -19.69 8.82 -7.93
CA ARG A 136 -20.05 8.57 -6.53
C ARG A 136 -20.18 9.86 -5.71
N GLN A 137 -21.28 9.98 -4.96
CA GLN A 137 -21.59 11.16 -4.12
C GLN A 137 -20.51 11.40 -3.05
N GLU A 138 -19.90 10.33 -2.55
CA GLU A 138 -18.82 10.37 -1.55
C GLU A 138 -17.58 11.13 -2.05
N PHE A 139 -17.44 11.31 -3.37
CA PHE A 139 -16.38 12.10 -3.97
C PHE A 139 -16.87 13.44 -4.56
N SER A 140 -18.18 13.72 -4.54
CA SER A 140 -18.75 14.91 -5.18
C SER A 140 -18.62 16.16 -4.32
N GLU A 141 -18.62 16.01 -2.99
CA GLU A 141 -18.44 17.12 -2.04
C GLU A 141 -16.99 17.60 -1.94
N CYS A 142 -16.04 16.81 -2.43
CA CYS A 142 -14.62 17.13 -2.36
C CYS A 142 -14.12 17.96 -3.56
N SER A 143 -14.79 19.07 -3.84
CA SER A 143 -14.24 20.14 -4.66
C SER A 143 -13.59 21.19 -3.76
N GLY A 144 -12.43 20.86 -3.18
CA GLY A 144 -11.51 21.85 -2.64
C GLY A 144 -11.01 22.73 -3.79
N ARG A 145 -11.73 23.83 -4.04
CA ARG A 145 -11.63 24.72 -5.20
C ARG A 145 -10.28 25.42 -5.43
N GLU A 146 -9.23 25.16 -4.66
CA GLU A 146 -8.10 26.11 -4.61
C GLU A 146 -6.72 25.52 -4.91
N ARG A 147 -6.58 24.19 -5.08
CA ARG A 147 -5.34 23.56 -5.54
C ARG A 147 -5.39 23.02 -6.98
N GLN A 148 -6.56 23.12 -7.61
CA GLN A 148 -6.84 22.52 -8.91
C GLN A 148 -6.18 23.28 -10.09
N GLU A 149 -5.89 24.57 -9.93
CA GLU A 149 -5.41 25.41 -11.05
C GLU A 149 -3.89 25.44 -11.25
N LEU A 150 -3.08 25.02 -10.27
CA LEU A 150 -1.63 25.17 -10.39
C LEU A 150 -0.95 24.06 -11.21
N HIS A 151 -1.61 22.91 -11.48
CA HIS A 151 -0.94 21.76 -12.10
C HIS A 151 -1.46 21.36 -13.50
N ALA A 152 -2.60 21.90 -13.96
CA ALA A 152 -3.01 21.71 -15.36
C ALA A 152 -2.05 22.39 -16.37
N LYS A 153 -1.17 23.29 -15.90
CA LYS A 153 -0.12 23.94 -16.70
C LYS A 153 1.20 23.17 -16.76
N GLY A 154 1.32 22.02 -16.07
CA GLY A 154 2.56 21.23 -16.00
C GLY A 154 2.56 19.93 -16.82
N PHE A 155 1.40 19.45 -17.28
CA PHE A 155 1.26 18.23 -18.09
C PHE A 155 1.44 18.53 -19.60
N GLY A 156 2.51 19.25 -19.92
CA GLY A 156 2.95 19.49 -21.29
C GLY A 156 4.34 18.92 -21.51
N ARG A 157 4.42 17.62 -21.83
CA ARG A 157 5.40 17.01 -22.73
C ARG A 157 5.02 15.57 -23.03
#